data_AF-A0A3R6RQ43-F1
#
_entry.id   AF-A0A3R6RQ43-F1
#
_cell.length_a   1.000
_cell.length_b   1.000
_cell.length_c   1.000
_cell.angle_alpha   90.00
_cell.angle_beta   90.00
_cell.angle_gamma   90.00
#
_symmetry.space_group_name_H-M   'P 1'
#
loop_
_entity.id
_entity.type
_entity.pdbx_description
1 polymer ?
#
loop_
_entity_poly.entity_id
_entity_poly.type
_entity_poly.pdbx_seq_one_letter_code
_entity_poly.pdbx_strand_id
1 'polypeptide(L)'
;MGTLLLYILKSTICLTLFYIGFKALLSNDTFFRFNRWVMLGGMSICMLLPVFGIKTAEPLLIQQPFMHLEEMIMGEGTNSVALSGGASGMRIVPAVEPAVAVDWGQLLFFAYLIGVLICLTVTLLSFRKMFVLIRSGRKLQQERYTLILTSDTVSPFSWGRYIILSENDYEKHPDEILTHEKIHLESRHSVDLLFMEVILWLHWFNPAAWLLKRELKDIHEYQADKGVLAQGIDATKYQLLLVKKAVGSSLYTLANSFNHSKIKKRITMMLKGKSNNWARLKLLLLVPVGLIVLNAFARPEVNRQLETLIQSKDKDTPPEEQQDLKEFFKTELCKYVNDTAVMASADKTAAFLKKNTNVYELFMNANSVILLKFDKILSVEELPAVLQERFASEKKNGKPVSFYFKQDINTPKEKVERALEIVKEAFLQQQATVGTDKAPFLLFEDGVHHMLYSTEKKKIQLPSDNKSVLPPSSPDGTI
;
A
#
# COMPACT_ATOMS: atom_id res chain seq x y z
N MET A 1 -11.65 5.33 2.38
CA MET A 1 -11.18 6.39 1.46
C MET A 1 -9.67 6.37 1.32
N GLY A 2 -8.90 6.41 2.42
CA GLY A 2 -7.43 6.38 2.39
C GLY A 2 -6.79 5.22 1.62
N THR A 3 -7.31 3.99 1.75
CA THR A 3 -6.80 2.82 1.00
C THR A 3 -6.84 2.99 -0.52
N LEU A 4 -7.91 3.61 -1.05
CA LEU A 4 -8.04 3.87 -2.49
C LEU A 4 -7.04 4.94 -2.95
N LEU A 5 -6.90 6.02 -2.18
CA LEU A 5 -5.94 7.08 -2.48
C LEU A 5 -4.50 6.57 -2.45
N LEU A 6 -4.15 5.73 -1.47
CA LEU A 6 -2.84 5.08 -1.39
C LEU A 6 -2.61 4.12 -2.56
N TYR A 7 -3.63 3.36 -2.96
CA TYR A 7 -3.57 2.52 -4.15
C TYR A 7 -3.27 3.35 -5.40
N ILE A 8 -4.04 4.42 -5.64
CA ILE A 8 -3.89 5.32 -6.80
C ILE A 8 -2.49 5.96 -6.81
N LEU A 9 -1.98 6.34 -5.65
CA LEU A 9 -0.64 6.90 -5.54
C LEU A 9 0.44 5.87 -5.91
N LYS A 10 0.36 4.65 -5.34
CA LYS A 10 1.31 3.56 -5.63
C LYS A 10 1.27 3.18 -7.11
N SER A 11 0.08 3.06 -7.71
CA SER A 11 -0.07 2.77 -9.15
C SER A 11 0.43 3.91 -10.03
N THR A 12 0.28 5.17 -9.60
CA THR A 12 0.82 6.35 -10.31
C THR A 12 2.34 6.30 -10.39
N ILE A 13 3.01 5.96 -9.28
CA ILE A 13 4.48 5.80 -9.24
C ILE A 13 4.91 4.66 -10.18
N CYS A 14 4.24 3.50 -10.12
CA CYS A 14 4.48 2.38 -11.02
C CYS A 14 4.39 2.79 -12.50
N LEU A 15 3.28 3.43 -12.90
CA LEU A 15 3.04 3.84 -14.28
C LEU A 15 4.08 4.86 -14.77
N THR A 16 4.51 5.77 -13.88
CA THR A 16 5.53 6.78 -14.21
C THR A 16 6.89 6.15 -14.45
N LEU A 17 7.33 5.26 -13.55
CA LEU A 17 8.60 4.53 -13.71
C LEU A 17 8.58 3.63 -14.95
N PHE A 18 7.45 2.93 -15.17
CA PHE A 18 7.26 2.12 -16.36
C PHE A 18 7.35 2.95 -17.64
N TYR A 19 6.70 4.12 -17.69
CA TYR A 19 6.78 5.01 -18.86
C TYR A 19 8.23 5.44 -19.14
N ILE A 20 8.97 5.87 -18.11
CA ILE A 20 10.37 6.30 -18.26
C ILE A 20 11.23 5.14 -18.79
N GLY A 21 11.12 3.95 -18.18
CA GLY A 21 11.85 2.77 -18.61
C GLY A 21 11.50 2.34 -20.03
N PHE A 22 10.21 2.32 -20.37
CA PHE A 22 9.72 1.98 -21.70
C PHE A 22 10.24 2.98 -22.75
N LYS A 23 10.19 4.28 -22.44
CA LYS A 23 10.64 5.34 -23.33
C LYS A 23 12.14 5.27 -23.60
N ALA A 24 12.95 5.03 -22.56
CA ALA A 24 14.40 4.96 -22.68
C ALA A 24 14.85 3.71 -23.47
N LEU A 25 14.21 2.57 -23.23
CA LEU A 25 14.73 1.29 -23.69
C LEU A 25 14.09 0.78 -24.98
N LEU A 26 12.74 0.87 -25.09
CA LEU A 26 11.96 0.16 -26.11
C LEU A 26 11.32 1.07 -27.16
N SER A 27 11.04 2.36 -26.87
CA SER A 27 10.21 3.19 -27.77
C SER A 27 10.81 3.40 -29.17
N ASN A 28 12.12 3.22 -29.30
CA ASN A 28 12.84 3.39 -30.57
C ASN A 28 13.03 2.08 -31.35
N ASP A 29 12.55 0.94 -30.83
CA ASP A 29 12.75 -0.36 -31.49
C ASP A 29 11.65 -0.65 -32.53
N THR A 30 12.02 -1.33 -33.62
CA THR A 30 11.12 -1.64 -34.76
C THR A 30 10.26 -2.91 -34.53
N PHE A 31 10.31 -3.50 -33.34
CA PHE A 31 9.48 -4.63 -32.93
C PHE A 31 8.11 -4.17 -32.42
N PHE A 32 7.34 -3.50 -33.28
CA PHE A 32 6.09 -2.86 -32.88
C PHE A 32 5.07 -3.79 -32.21
N ARG A 33 4.97 -5.06 -32.65
CA ARG A 33 4.09 -6.06 -32.02
C ARG A 33 4.52 -6.38 -30.60
N PHE A 34 5.83 -6.56 -30.37
CA PHE A 34 6.37 -6.80 -29.04
C PHE A 34 6.18 -5.59 -28.14
N ASN A 35 6.54 -4.40 -28.62
CA ASN A 35 6.40 -3.16 -27.87
C ASN A 35 4.95 -2.90 -27.44
N ARG A 36 3.97 -3.20 -28.31
CA ARG A 36 2.54 -3.14 -27.98
C ARG A 36 2.17 -4.04 -26.81
N TRP A 37 2.57 -5.31 -26.85
CA TRP A 37 2.27 -6.25 -25.77
C TRP A 37 2.97 -5.88 -24.45
N VAL A 38 4.22 -5.40 -24.53
CA VAL A 38 4.93 -4.89 -23.35
C VAL A 38 4.22 -3.68 -22.76
N MET A 39 3.70 -2.76 -23.59
CA MET A 39 2.91 -1.63 -23.10
C MET A 39 1.64 -2.08 -22.39
N LEU A 40 0.81 -2.91 -23.04
CA LEU A 40 -0.46 -3.37 -22.48
C LEU A 40 -0.25 -4.21 -21.21
N GLY A 41 0.69 -5.16 -21.25
CA GLY A 41 1.04 -6.01 -20.12
C GLY A 41 1.69 -5.22 -18.98
N GLY A 42 2.64 -4.34 -19.29
CA GLY A 42 3.32 -3.51 -18.30
C GLY A 42 2.38 -2.57 -17.57
N MET A 43 1.48 -1.87 -18.28
CA MET A 43 0.44 -1.05 -17.64
C MET A 43 -0.50 -1.89 -16.77
N SER A 44 -0.89 -3.08 -17.23
CA SER A 44 -1.71 -4.00 -16.43
C SER A 44 -0.99 -4.42 -15.14
N ILE A 45 0.29 -4.77 -15.23
CA ILE A 45 1.13 -5.10 -14.07
C ILE A 45 1.25 -3.91 -13.13
N CYS A 46 1.47 -2.69 -13.63
CA CYS A 46 1.55 -1.49 -12.80
C CYS A 46 0.27 -1.21 -12.02
N MET A 47 -0.90 -1.56 -12.58
CA MET A 47 -2.19 -1.46 -11.90
C MET A 47 -2.38 -2.58 -10.88
N LEU A 48 -1.95 -3.80 -11.19
CA LEU A 48 -2.13 -4.95 -10.30
C LEU A 48 -1.10 -5.02 -9.16
N LEU A 49 0.12 -4.52 -9.38
CA LEU A 49 1.23 -4.62 -8.44
C LEU A 49 0.90 -4.04 -7.05
N PRO A 50 0.25 -2.87 -6.91
CA PRO A 50 -0.16 -2.36 -5.60
C PRO A 50 -1.24 -3.18 -4.89
N VAL A 51 -1.96 -4.05 -5.60
CA VAL A 51 -2.95 -4.97 -5.00
C VAL A 51 -2.25 -6.15 -4.34
N PHE A 52 -1.13 -6.60 -4.91
CA PHE A 52 -0.32 -7.66 -4.34
C PHE A 52 0.56 -7.10 -3.23
N GLY A 53 0.01 -7.02 -2.01
CA GLY A 53 0.76 -6.69 -0.82
C GLY A 53 1.80 -7.76 -0.53
N ILE A 54 3.01 -7.62 -1.08
CA ILE A 54 4.14 -8.46 -0.72
C ILE A 54 4.59 -8.06 0.67
N LYS A 55 4.93 -9.06 1.47
CA LYS A 55 5.31 -8.86 2.85
C LYS A 55 6.80 -9.22 3.00
N THR A 56 7.62 -8.28 3.45
CA THR A 56 9.09 -8.43 3.57
C THR A 56 9.51 -8.55 5.03
N ALA A 57 10.57 -9.29 5.32
CA ALA A 57 10.97 -9.59 6.70
C ALA A 57 11.51 -8.38 7.50
N GLU A 58 11.98 -7.33 6.82
CA GLU A 58 12.64 -6.17 7.44
C GLU A 58 12.19 -4.88 6.73
N PRO A 59 11.97 -3.77 7.45
CA PRO A 59 11.68 -2.50 6.81
C PRO A 59 12.95 -1.87 6.21
N LEU A 60 13.04 -1.81 4.88
CA LEU A 60 14.13 -1.09 4.20
C LEU A 60 13.97 0.42 4.38
N LEU A 61 15.10 1.17 4.42
CA LEU A 61 15.13 2.64 4.56
C LEU A 61 14.26 3.40 3.54
N ILE A 62 13.94 2.78 2.40
CA ILE A 62 13.10 3.35 1.33
C ILE A 62 11.61 3.40 1.74
N GLN A 63 11.19 2.68 2.80
CA GLN A 63 9.79 2.53 3.21
C GLN A 63 9.28 3.65 4.14
N GLN A 64 10.18 4.35 4.84
CA GLN A 64 9.87 5.43 5.79
C GLN A 64 8.97 6.55 5.22
N PRO A 65 9.24 7.14 4.03
CA PRO A 65 8.37 8.18 3.48
C PRO A 65 6.98 7.68 3.08
N PHE A 66 6.83 6.39 2.74
CA PHE A 66 5.53 5.81 2.41
C PHE A 66 4.67 5.56 3.65
N MET A 67 5.29 5.17 4.77
CA MET A 67 4.60 4.98 6.05
C MET A 67 4.02 6.28 6.59
N HIS A 68 4.78 7.38 6.52
CA HIS A 68 4.31 8.69 7.00
C HIS A 68 3.17 9.25 6.12
N LEU A 69 3.20 8.99 4.82
CA LEU A 69 2.13 9.37 3.90
C LEU A 69 0.88 8.50 4.08
N GLU A 70 1.04 7.23 4.44
CA GLU A 70 -0.06 6.33 4.82
C GLU A 70 -0.73 6.80 6.12
N GLU A 71 0.03 7.18 7.14
CA GLU A 71 -0.49 7.74 8.40
C GLU A 71 -1.25 9.06 8.19
N MET A 72 -0.72 9.96 7.34
CA MET A 72 -1.36 11.23 6.99
C MET A 72 -2.65 11.07 6.17
N ILE A 73 -2.70 10.10 5.25
CA ILE A 73 -3.86 9.86 4.38
C ILE A 73 -4.94 9.01 5.06
N MET A 74 -4.58 8.16 6.02
CA MET A 74 -5.52 7.29 6.73
C MET A 74 -6.17 7.96 7.94
N GLY A 75 -5.69 9.14 8.37
CA GLY A 75 -6.39 9.98 9.34
C GLY A 75 -6.58 9.31 10.70
N GLU A 76 -5.64 8.46 11.12
CA GLU A 76 -5.58 8.04 12.52
C GLU A 76 -5.10 9.24 13.33
N GLY A 77 -6.08 10.02 13.80
CA GLY A 77 -5.85 11.23 14.58
C GLY A 77 -4.94 10.93 15.78
N THR A 78 -3.80 11.58 15.81
CA THR A 78 -3.06 11.82 17.05
C THR A 78 -3.97 12.60 18.00
N ASN A 79 -4.74 11.87 18.82
CA ASN A 79 -5.26 12.42 20.07
C ASN A 79 -4.05 12.64 20.98
N SER A 80 -3.39 13.78 20.82
CA SER A 80 -2.44 14.30 21.79
C SER A 80 -3.22 14.63 23.06
N VAL A 81 -3.36 13.66 23.97
CA VAL A 81 -3.76 13.94 25.35
C VAL A 81 -2.59 14.71 25.98
N ALA A 82 -2.81 15.99 26.24
CA ALA A 82 -1.89 16.80 27.01
C ALA A 82 -1.72 16.16 28.40
N LEU A 83 -0.48 15.80 28.73
CA LEU A 83 -0.09 15.36 30.07
C LEU A 83 -0.23 16.55 31.03
N SER A 84 -1.32 16.58 31.81
CA SER A 84 -1.37 17.43 33.01
C SER A 84 -0.71 16.66 34.16
N GLY A 85 0.59 16.91 34.34
CA GLY A 85 1.30 16.50 35.55
C GLY A 85 0.77 17.28 36.75
N GLY A 86 0.46 16.56 37.82
CA GLY A 86 -0.09 17.15 39.05
C GLY A 86 0.87 18.14 39.71
N ALA A 87 0.40 19.38 39.88
CA ALA A 87 0.69 20.24 41.02
C ALA A 87 -0.48 21.23 41.17
N SER A 88 -0.95 21.41 42.40
CA SER A 88 -2.14 22.15 42.81
C SER A 88 -2.36 23.49 42.09
N GLY A 89 -3.56 23.65 41.54
CA GLY A 89 -4.07 24.93 41.05
C GLY A 89 -5.23 24.71 40.06
N MET A 90 -6.46 24.85 40.53
CA MET A 90 -7.64 24.77 39.67
C MET A 90 -7.64 25.96 38.69
N ARG A 91 -7.15 25.73 37.48
CA ARG A 91 -7.38 26.60 36.31
C ARG A 91 -8.53 26.01 35.51
N ILE A 92 -9.68 26.66 35.54
CA ILE A 92 -10.75 26.42 34.57
C ILE A 92 -10.23 26.91 33.22
N VAL A 93 -9.83 25.99 32.36
CA VAL A 93 -9.52 26.26 30.94
C VAL A 93 -10.83 26.12 30.18
N PRO A 94 -11.25 27.11 29.37
CA PRO A 94 -12.46 26.98 28.56
C PRO A 94 -12.26 25.81 27.57
N ALA A 95 -13.25 24.94 27.48
CA ALA A 95 -13.31 23.90 26.45
C ALA A 95 -13.33 24.60 25.09
N VAL A 96 -12.18 24.62 24.41
CA VAL A 96 -12.10 24.94 22.99
C VAL A 96 -12.83 23.81 22.29
N GLU A 97 -13.99 24.11 21.69
CA GLU A 97 -14.63 23.16 20.79
C GLU A 97 -13.61 22.71 19.75
N PRO A 98 -13.50 21.39 19.46
CA PRO A 98 -12.56 20.93 18.45
C PRO A 98 -12.88 21.68 17.16
N ALA A 99 -11.97 22.55 16.73
CA ALA A 99 -12.03 23.14 15.40
C ALA A 99 -12.26 21.98 14.44
N VAL A 100 -13.29 22.08 13.61
CA VAL A 100 -13.59 21.08 12.56
C VAL A 100 -12.34 20.98 11.70
N ALA A 101 -11.48 20.02 12.02
CA ALA A 101 -10.27 19.76 11.28
C ALA A 101 -10.77 19.26 9.93
N VAL A 102 -10.55 20.06 8.88
CA VAL A 102 -10.90 19.65 7.53
C VAL A 102 -10.09 18.39 7.23
N ASP A 103 -10.78 17.28 7.06
CA ASP A 103 -10.17 16.03 6.63
C ASP A 103 -9.72 16.20 5.17
N TRP A 104 -8.45 16.56 5.00
CA TRP A 104 -7.82 16.70 3.69
C TRP A 104 -7.91 15.41 2.86
N GLY A 105 -7.95 14.24 3.49
CA GLY A 105 -8.15 12.96 2.82
C GLY A 105 -9.53 12.88 2.17
N GLN A 106 -10.57 13.34 2.86
CA GLN A 106 -11.93 13.41 2.33
C GLN A 106 -12.04 14.43 1.19
N LEU A 107 -11.42 15.61 1.33
CA LEU A 107 -11.41 16.63 0.27
C LEU A 107 -10.73 16.12 -1.00
N LEU A 108 -9.54 15.50 -0.87
CA LEU A 108 -8.80 14.91 -1.99
C LEU A 108 -9.59 13.79 -2.67
N PHE A 109 -10.29 12.96 -1.89
CA PHE A 109 -11.12 11.89 -2.42
C PHE A 109 -12.26 12.41 -3.30
N PHE A 110 -12.99 13.45 -2.85
CA PHE A 110 -14.06 14.05 -3.66
C PHE A 110 -13.52 14.78 -4.89
N ALA A 111 -12.40 15.52 -4.76
CA ALA A 111 -11.74 16.15 -5.90
C ALA A 111 -11.32 15.11 -6.96
N TYR A 112 -10.80 13.96 -6.52
CA TYR A 112 -10.46 12.84 -7.40
C TYR A 112 -11.70 12.33 -8.15
N LEU A 113 -12.81 12.06 -7.44
CA LEU A 113 -14.05 11.56 -8.06
C LEU A 113 -14.64 12.53 -9.08
N ILE A 114 -14.61 13.84 -8.83
CA ILE A 114 -15.06 14.85 -9.79
C ILE A 114 -14.24 14.75 -11.08
N GLY A 115 -12.92 14.62 -10.98
CA GLY A 115 -12.06 14.47 -12.15
C GLY A 115 -12.37 13.20 -12.95
N VAL A 116 -12.60 12.07 -12.28
CA VAL A 116 -13.05 10.81 -12.93
C VAL A 116 -14.36 11.03 -13.71
N LEU A 117 -15.34 11.70 -13.08
CA LEU A 117 -16.65 11.97 -13.69
C LEU A 117 -16.53 12.88 -14.93
N ILE A 118 -15.69 13.91 -14.86
CA ILE A 118 -15.42 14.81 -16.01
C ILE A 118 -14.82 14.00 -17.16
N CYS A 119 -13.78 13.21 -16.90
CA CYS A 119 -13.14 12.39 -17.93
C CYS A 119 -14.11 11.37 -18.54
N LEU A 120 -14.91 10.70 -17.72
CA LEU A 120 -15.93 9.76 -18.19
C LEU A 120 -16.94 10.46 -19.11
N THR A 121 -17.42 11.63 -18.71
CA THR A 121 -18.39 12.42 -19.50
C THR A 121 -17.79 12.83 -20.85
N VAL A 122 -16.56 13.33 -20.87
CA VAL A 122 -15.86 13.71 -22.11
C VAL A 122 -15.67 12.51 -23.04
N THR A 123 -15.29 11.36 -22.51
CA THR A 123 -15.14 10.11 -23.28
C THR A 123 -16.49 9.65 -23.86
N LEU A 124 -17.57 9.69 -23.06
CA LEU A 124 -18.92 9.33 -23.51
C LEU A 124 -19.43 10.25 -24.62
N LEU A 125 -19.21 11.56 -24.51
CA LEU A 125 -19.58 12.52 -25.54
C LEU A 125 -18.80 12.28 -26.85
N SER A 126 -17.51 11.94 -26.75
CA SER A 126 -16.67 11.56 -27.90
C SER A 126 -17.23 10.30 -28.60
N PHE A 127 -17.58 9.28 -27.82
CA PHE A 127 -18.23 8.07 -28.35
C PHE A 127 -19.56 8.39 -29.02
N ARG A 128 -20.40 9.22 -28.40
CA ARG A 128 -21.69 9.63 -28.97
C ARG A 128 -21.50 10.28 -30.35
N LYS A 129 -20.56 11.23 -30.47
CA LYS A 129 -20.26 11.89 -31.76
C LYS A 129 -19.82 10.88 -32.82
N MET A 130 -18.93 9.96 -32.47
CA MET A 130 -18.48 8.90 -33.36
C MET A 130 -19.65 7.99 -33.80
N PHE A 131 -20.53 7.58 -32.89
CA PHE A 131 -21.70 6.76 -33.23
C PHE A 131 -22.72 7.49 -34.11
N VAL A 132 -22.90 8.80 -33.93
CA VAL A 132 -23.74 9.62 -34.80
C VAL A 132 -23.15 9.62 -36.23
N LEU A 133 -21.85 9.85 -36.37
CA LEU A 133 -21.16 9.81 -37.67
C LEU A 133 -21.28 8.44 -38.36
N ILE A 134 -21.14 7.35 -37.61
CA ILE A 134 -21.31 5.97 -38.10
C ILE A 134 -22.74 5.71 -38.60
N ARG A 135 -23.75 6.37 -37.99
CA ARG A 135 -25.15 6.20 -38.37
C ARG A 135 -25.56 7.07 -39.56
N SER A 136 -24.99 8.27 -39.70
CA SER A 136 -25.34 9.21 -40.77
C SER A 136 -24.64 8.92 -42.10
N GLY A 137 -23.47 8.27 -42.09
CA GLY A 137 -22.71 7.97 -43.31
C GLY A 137 -23.32 6.87 -44.18
N ARG A 138 -22.98 6.89 -45.48
CA ARG A 138 -23.38 5.86 -46.45
C ARG A 138 -22.60 4.57 -46.19
N LYS A 139 -23.32 3.46 -46.00
CA LYS A 139 -22.72 2.17 -45.62
C LYS A 139 -22.52 1.27 -46.84
N LEU A 140 -21.30 0.80 -47.03
CA LEU A 140 -20.92 -0.23 -47.98
C LEU A 140 -20.49 -1.47 -47.19
N GLN A 141 -21.31 -2.52 -47.24
CA GLN A 141 -21.01 -3.77 -46.55
C GLN A 141 -19.92 -4.54 -47.31
N GLN A 142 -18.93 -5.01 -46.57
CA GLN A 142 -17.89 -5.93 -47.03
C GLN A 142 -17.90 -7.17 -46.11
N GLU A 143 -17.30 -8.28 -46.56
CA GLU A 143 -17.36 -9.55 -45.82
C GLU A 143 -16.79 -9.46 -44.38
N ARG A 144 -15.78 -8.62 -44.16
CA ARG A 144 -15.06 -8.53 -42.88
C ARG A 144 -15.21 -7.21 -42.13
N TYR A 145 -15.73 -6.17 -42.78
CA TYR A 145 -15.89 -4.82 -42.21
C TYR A 145 -17.01 -4.06 -42.92
N THR A 146 -17.48 -2.97 -42.33
CA THR A 146 -18.42 -2.05 -42.97
C THR A 146 -17.70 -0.74 -43.28
N LEU A 147 -17.60 -0.39 -44.55
CA LEU A 147 -17.06 0.89 -44.98
C LEU A 147 -18.15 1.96 -44.89
N ILE A 148 -17.86 3.07 -44.24
CA ILE A 148 -18.75 4.20 -44.06
C ILE A 148 -18.15 5.39 -44.79
N LEU A 149 -18.81 5.79 -45.87
CA LEU A 149 -18.44 6.98 -46.63
C LEU A 149 -19.20 8.18 -46.08
N THR A 150 -18.48 9.26 -45.81
CA THR A 150 -19.06 10.55 -45.43
C THR A 150 -18.66 11.63 -46.43
N SER A 151 -19.60 12.54 -46.69
CA SER A 151 -19.38 13.75 -47.46
C SER A 151 -18.50 14.76 -46.71
N ASP A 152 -18.40 14.63 -45.39
CA ASP A 152 -17.59 15.52 -44.55
C ASP A 152 -16.10 15.25 -44.72
N THR A 153 -15.28 16.31 -44.62
CA THR A 153 -13.81 16.21 -44.62
C THR A 153 -13.27 15.71 -43.27
N VAL A 154 -13.57 14.45 -42.95
CA VAL A 154 -13.06 13.79 -41.75
C VAL A 154 -11.73 13.09 -42.02
N SER A 155 -10.85 13.07 -41.02
CA SER A 155 -9.69 12.17 -41.06
C SER A 155 -10.19 10.73 -41.11
N PRO A 156 -9.60 9.87 -41.95
CA PRO A 156 -9.87 8.44 -41.91
C PRO A 156 -9.62 7.87 -40.52
N PHE A 157 -10.49 6.97 -40.08
CA PHE A 157 -10.29 6.20 -38.86
C PHE A 157 -11.10 4.90 -38.89
N SER A 158 -10.70 3.96 -38.06
CA SER A 158 -11.33 2.66 -37.91
C SER A 158 -11.75 2.42 -36.45
N TRP A 159 -12.95 1.88 -36.27
CA TRP A 159 -13.52 1.59 -34.96
C TRP A 159 -14.29 0.26 -34.97
N GLY A 160 -13.82 -0.72 -34.19
CA GLY A 160 -14.42 -2.05 -34.16
C GLY A 160 -14.41 -2.70 -35.55
N ARG A 161 -15.60 -2.84 -36.16
CA ARG A 161 -15.78 -3.39 -37.52
C ARG A 161 -16.03 -2.31 -38.59
N TYR A 162 -16.03 -1.05 -38.20
CA TYR A 162 -16.34 0.08 -39.08
C TYR A 162 -15.05 0.76 -39.53
N ILE A 163 -14.97 1.07 -40.82
CA ILE A 163 -13.93 1.93 -41.40
C ILE A 163 -14.64 3.19 -41.91
N ILE A 164 -14.23 4.36 -41.46
CA ILE A 164 -14.83 5.64 -41.83
C ILE A 164 -13.85 6.38 -42.73
N LEU A 165 -14.26 6.68 -43.96
CA LEU A 165 -13.49 7.45 -44.94
C LEU A 165 -14.34 8.60 -45.51
N SER A 166 -13.69 9.70 -45.88
CA SER A 166 -14.33 10.72 -46.70
C SER A 166 -14.46 10.23 -48.15
N GLU A 167 -15.50 10.65 -48.87
CA GLU A 167 -15.69 10.28 -50.28
C GLU A 167 -14.49 10.70 -51.14
N ASN A 168 -13.94 11.89 -50.91
CA ASN A 168 -12.75 12.39 -51.60
C ASN A 168 -11.50 11.52 -51.38
N ASP A 169 -11.33 10.94 -50.18
CA ASP A 169 -10.21 10.04 -49.89
C ASP A 169 -10.39 8.69 -50.56
N TYR A 170 -11.62 8.19 -50.57
CA TYR A 170 -11.98 6.94 -51.24
C TYR A 170 -11.78 7.03 -52.76
N GLU A 171 -12.06 8.18 -53.38
CA GLU A 171 -11.87 8.37 -54.81
C GLU A 171 -10.40 8.55 -55.21
N LYS A 172 -9.61 9.29 -54.42
CA LYS A 172 -8.24 9.70 -54.82
C LYS A 172 -7.15 8.71 -54.41
N HIS A 173 -7.30 8.10 -53.23
CA HIS A 173 -6.27 7.25 -52.64
C HIS A 173 -6.89 6.03 -51.91
N PRO A 174 -7.73 5.23 -52.60
CA PRO A 174 -8.45 4.14 -51.97
C PRO A 174 -7.49 3.12 -51.36
N ASP A 175 -6.49 2.67 -52.11
CA ASP A 175 -5.67 1.52 -51.71
C ASP A 175 -4.77 1.84 -50.53
N GLU A 176 -4.10 3.00 -50.51
CA GLU A 176 -3.18 3.34 -49.42
C GLU A 176 -3.92 3.58 -48.10
N ILE A 177 -4.99 4.36 -48.12
CA ILE A 177 -5.74 4.75 -46.92
C ILE A 177 -6.58 3.57 -46.41
N LEU A 178 -7.27 2.86 -47.30
CA LEU A 178 -8.10 1.73 -46.90
C LEU A 178 -7.25 0.59 -46.34
N THR A 179 -6.08 0.32 -46.94
CA THR A 179 -5.16 -0.70 -46.43
C THR A 179 -4.67 -0.33 -45.03
N HIS A 180 -4.32 0.94 -44.80
CA HIS A 180 -3.93 1.43 -43.49
C HIS A 180 -5.03 1.19 -42.44
N GLU A 181 -6.26 1.65 -42.71
CA GLU A 181 -7.38 1.50 -41.79
C GLU A 181 -7.78 0.04 -41.56
N LYS A 182 -7.64 -0.81 -42.59
CA LYS A 182 -7.86 -2.25 -42.46
C LYS A 182 -6.87 -2.89 -41.48
N ILE A 183 -5.61 -2.47 -41.48
CA ILE A 183 -4.61 -3.00 -40.54
C ILE A 183 -4.93 -2.61 -39.09
N HIS A 184 -5.47 -1.41 -38.86
CA HIS A 184 -5.96 -1.02 -37.53
C HIS A 184 -7.10 -1.92 -37.04
N LEU A 185 -8.02 -2.28 -37.94
CA LEU A 185 -9.12 -3.20 -37.67
C LEU A 185 -8.62 -4.62 -37.40
N GLU A 186 -7.76 -5.17 -38.26
CA GLU A 186 -7.19 -6.52 -38.11
C GLU A 186 -6.34 -6.64 -36.83
N SER A 187 -5.62 -5.58 -36.48
CA SER A 187 -4.81 -5.51 -35.27
C SER A 187 -5.65 -5.18 -34.02
N ARG A 188 -6.96 -4.91 -34.14
CA ARG A 188 -7.87 -4.56 -33.03
C ARG A 188 -7.40 -3.36 -32.20
N HIS A 189 -6.84 -2.33 -32.84
CA HIS A 189 -6.34 -1.13 -32.15
C HIS A 189 -7.42 -0.37 -31.36
N SER A 190 -8.69 -0.50 -31.74
CA SER A 190 -9.82 0.07 -30.98
C SER A 190 -9.96 -0.49 -29.56
N VAL A 191 -9.64 -1.77 -29.35
CA VAL A 191 -9.70 -2.42 -28.02
C VAL A 191 -8.61 -1.84 -27.11
N ASP A 192 -7.40 -1.68 -27.64
CA ASP A 192 -6.28 -1.05 -26.93
C ASP A 192 -6.60 0.38 -26.50
N LEU A 193 -7.25 1.16 -27.37
CA LEU A 193 -7.65 2.52 -27.05
C LEU A 193 -8.71 2.53 -25.94
N LEU A 194 -9.67 1.60 -25.96
CA LEU A 194 -10.66 1.46 -24.88
C LEU A 194 -9.99 1.11 -23.54
N PHE A 195 -9.02 0.17 -23.55
CA PHE A 195 -8.20 -0.14 -22.38
C PHE A 195 -7.48 1.11 -21.84
N MET A 196 -6.92 1.94 -22.74
CA MET A 196 -6.29 3.20 -22.33
C MET A 196 -7.27 4.22 -21.75
N GLU A 197 -8.50 4.30 -22.24
CA GLU A 197 -9.51 5.18 -21.63
C GLU A 197 -9.81 4.75 -20.19
N VAL A 198 -9.90 3.44 -19.90
CA VAL A 198 -10.11 2.95 -18.53
C VAL A 198 -8.96 3.36 -17.61
N ILE A 199 -7.70 3.22 -18.06
CA ILE A 199 -6.55 3.68 -17.28
C ILE A 199 -6.63 5.19 -17.05
N LEU A 200 -6.96 5.97 -18.08
CA LEU A 200 -7.06 7.43 -17.98
C LEU A 200 -8.21 7.90 -17.10
N TRP A 201 -9.33 7.21 -17.04
CA TRP A 201 -10.39 7.54 -16.08
C TRP A 201 -9.85 7.46 -14.65
N LEU A 202 -9.10 6.39 -14.34
CA LEU A 202 -8.51 6.18 -13.02
C LEU A 202 -7.32 7.11 -12.74
N HIS A 203 -6.56 7.48 -13.77
CA HIS A 203 -5.30 8.23 -13.67
C HIS A 203 -5.35 9.54 -14.46
N TRP A 204 -6.49 10.23 -14.46
CA TRP A 204 -6.71 11.41 -15.29
C TRP A 204 -5.72 12.55 -14.99
N PHE A 205 -5.26 12.64 -13.74
CA PHE A 205 -4.29 13.63 -13.30
C PHE A 205 -2.83 13.23 -13.62
N ASN A 206 -2.57 11.97 -13.99
CA ASN A 206 -1.21 11.44 -14.15
C ASN A 206 -0.67 11.72 -15.57
N PRO A 207 0.34 12.61 -15.73
CA PRO A 207 0.91 12.91 -17.05
C PRO A 207 1.51 11.69 -17.75
N ALA A 208 2.07 10.74 -16.99
CA ALA A 208 2.66 9.52 -17.56
C ALA A 208 1.61 8.65 -18.25
N ALA A 209 0.38 8.58 -17.72
CA ALA A 209 -0.71 7.83 -18.35
C ALA A 209 -1.10 8.43 -19.71
N TRP A 210 -1.13 9.76 -19.82
CA TRP A 210 -1.36 10.47 -21.09
C TRP A 210 -0.22 10.25 -22.09
N LEU A 211 1.02 10.25 -21.62
CA LEU A 211 2.19 9.97 -22.46
C LEU A 211 2.20 8.52 -22.94
N LEU A 212 1.84 7.56 -22.09
CA LEU A 212 1.66 6.15 -22.47
C LEU A 212 0.58 6.01 -23.55
N LYS A 213 -0.57 6.70 -23.44
CA LYS A 213 -1.58 6.71 -24.51
C LYS A 213 -1.00 7.22 -25.84
N ARG A 214 -0.15 8.24 -25.80
CA ARG A 214 0.51 8.77 -27.00
C ARG A 214 1.47 7.75 -27.61
N GLU A 215 2.30 7.11 -26.80
CA GLU A 215 3.26 6.11 -27.30
C GLU A 215 2.54 4.85 -27.84
N LEU A 216 1.42 4.44 -27.24
CA LEU A 216 0.62 3.32 -27.76
C LEU A 216 0.02 3.66 -29.14
N LYS A 217 -0.48 4.89 -29.30
CA LYS A 217 -0.95 5.38 -30.61
C LYS A 217 0.18 5.41 -31.62
N ASP A 218 1.36 5.94 -31.27
CA ASP A 218 2.54 5.92 -32.15
C ASP A 218 2.85 4.48 -32.61
N ILE A 219 2.78 3.47 -31.72
CA ILE A 219 2.97 2.06 -32.08
C ILE A 219 1.87 1.54 -33.01
N HIS A 220 0.60 1.91 -32.80
CA HIS A 220 -0.50 1.54 -33.69
C HIS A 220 -0.25 2.04 -35.12
N GLU A 221 0.15 3.31 -35.25
CA GLU A 221 0.52 3.91 -36.53
C GLU A 221 1.70 3.17 -37.17
N TYR A 222 2.74 2.82 -36.40
CA TYR A 222 3.88 2.07 -36.92
C TYR A 222 3.52 0.65 -37.38
N GLN A 223 2.58 -0.01 -36.70
CA GLN A 223 2.06 -1.32 -37.12
C GLN A 223 1.28 -1.19 -38.44
N ALA A 224 0.43 -0.17 -38.56
CA ALA A 224 -0.33 0.10 -39.76
C ALA A 224 0.59 0.48 -40.94
N ASP A 225 1.52 1.41 -40.75
CA ASP A 225 2.51 1.80 -41.76
C ASP A 225 3.34 0.60 -42.24
N LYS A 226 3.83 -0.23 -41.32
CA LYS A 226 4.57 -1.45 -41.67
C LYS A 226 3.71 -2.45 -42.44
N GLY A 227 2.43 -2.59 -42.10
CA GLY A 227 1.52 -3.49 -42.80
C GLY A 227 1.18 -3.00 -44.20
N VAL A 228 1.04 -1.69 -44.42
CA VAL A 228 0.85 -1.07 -45.74
C VAL A 228 2.02 -1.41 -46.66
N LEU A 229 3.25 -1.17 -46.19
CA LEU A 229 4.47 -1.49 -46.95
C LEU A 229 4.63 -2.99 -47.21
N ALA A 230 4.20 -3.84 -46.27
CA ALA A 230 4.24 -5.29 -46.43
C ALA A 230 3.24 -5.82 -47.47
N GLN A 231 2.19 -5.06 -47.80
CA GLN A 231 1.23 -5.39 -48.87
C GLN A 231 1.70 -4.94 -50.26
N GLY A 232 2.91 -4.41 -50.39
CA GLY A 232 3.52 -4.06 -51.68
C GLY A 232 3.21 -2.65 -52.18
N ILE A 233 2.60 -1.80 -51.34
CA ILE A 233 2.37 -0.39 -51.67
C ILE A 233 3.71 0.36 -51.69
N ASP A 234 3.93 1.17 -52.73
CA ASP A 234 5.15 1.95 -52.89
C ASP A 234 5.39 2.89 -51.70
N ALA A 235 6.57 2.76 -51.09
CA ALA A 235 6.91 3.48 -49.87
C ALA A 235 6.97 5.00 -50.09
N THR A 236 7.49 5.44 -51.24
CA THR A 236 7.66 6.87 -51.55
C THR A 236 6.31 7.53 -51.78
N LYS A 237 5.44 6.90 -52.58
CA LYS A 237 4.07 7.34 -52.83
C LYS A 237 3.28 7.44 -51.53
N TYR A 238 3.37 6.42 -50.68
CA TYR A 238 2.69 6.39 -49.38
C TYR A 238 3.21 7.48 -48.43
N GLN A 239 4.52 7.65 -48.29
CA GLN A 239 5.11 8.69 -47.44
C GLN A 239 4.71 10.10 -47.91
N LEU A 240 4.74 10.35 -49.23
CA LEU A 240 4.33 11.64 -49.79
C LEU A 240 2.85 11.93 -49.54
N LEU A 241 1.99 10.91 -49.65
CA LEU A 241 0.56 11.01 -49.30
C LEU A 241 0.38 11.44 -47.85
N LEU A 242 1.09 10.80 -46.92
CA LEU A 242 0.99 11.14 -45.49
C LEU A 242 1.48 12.57 -45.21
N VAL A 243 2.57 13.01 -45.85
CA VAL A 243 3.06 14.40 -45.74
C VAL A 243 2.03 15.39 -46.30
N LYS A 244 1.50 15.13 -47.50
CA LYS A 244 0.50 15.98 -48.14
C LYS A 244 -0.76 16.12 -47.27
N LYS A 245 -1.20 15.04 -46.64
CA LYS A 245 -2.31 15.07 -45.68
C LYS A 245 -2.00 15.86 -44.42
N ALA A 246 -0.82 15.69 -43.84
CA ALA A 246 -0.42 16.42 -42.64
C ALA A 246 -0.26 17.94 -42.89
N VAL A 247 0.17 18.33 -44.10
CA VAL A 247 0.36 19.73 -44.51
C VAL A 247 -0.93 20.38 -45.00
N GLY A 248 -1.79 19.64 -45.72
CA GLY A 248 -3.06 20.16 -46.26
C GLY A 248 -4.09 20.54 -45.20
N SER A 249 -3.99 20.02 -43.97
CA SER A 249 -4.88 20.36 -42.84
C SER A 249 -4.38 21.55 -42.00
N SER A 250 -3.35 22.27 -42.43
CA SER A 250 -2.54 23.17 -41.60
C SER A 250 -2.71 24.63 -42.04
N LEU A 251 -3.62 25.37 -41.38
CA LEU A 251 -3.69 26.85 -41.48
C LEU A 251 -3.17 27.57 -40.21
N TYR A 252 -2.66 26.85 -39.21
CA TYR A 252 -2.27 27.45 -37.92
C TYR A 252 -0.90 26.97 -37.41
N THR A 253 0.10 27.86 -37.45
CA THR A 253 1.52 27.61 -37.16
C THR A 253 1.83 27.13 -35.73
N LEU A 254 1.02 27.48 -34.73
CA LEU A 254 1.23 27.01 -33.34
C LEU A 254 0.75 25.55 -33.13
N ALA A 255 -0.29 25.12 -33.84
CA ALA A 255 -0.79 23.74 -33.82
C ALA A 255 0.04 22.80 -34.72
N ASN A 256 0.80 23.37 -35.67
CA ASN A 256 1.56 22.63 -36.68
C ASN A 256 2.73 21.82 -36.12
N SER A 257 3.43 22.26 -35.07
CA SER A 257 4.64 21.56 -34.59
C SER A 257 4.33 20.13 -34.13
N PHE A 258 3.14 19.89 -33.59
CA PHE A 258 2.70 18.57 -33.11
C PHE A 258 2.41 17.59 -34.24
N ASN A 259 1.77 18.04 -35.34
CA ASN A 259 1.52 17.19 -36.49
C ASN A 259 2.81 16.90 -37.27
N HIS A 260 3.70 17.90 -37.42
CA HIS A 260 5.02 17.71 -38.04
C HIS A 260 5.90 16.72 -37.25
N SER A 261 5.87 16.77 -35.91
CA SER A 261 6.62 15.83 -35.08
C SER A 261 6.12 14.39 -35.24
N LYS A 262 4.79 14.18 -35.28
CA LYS A 262 4.19 12.85 -35.48
C LYS A 262 4.50 12.26 -36.86
N ILE A 263 4.31 13.03 -37.93
CA ILE A 263 4.58 12.54 -39.29
C ILE A 263 6.07 12.24 -39.47
N LYS A 264 6.96 13.10 -38.93
CA LYS A 264 8.40 12.87 -38.95
C LYS A 264 8.76 11.54 -38.29
N LYS A 265 8.18 11.23 -37.12
CA LYS A 265 8.41 9.95 -36.44
C LYS A 265 7.96 8.76 -37.29
N ARG A 266 6.75 8.81 -37.88
CA ARG A 266 6.23 7.76 -38.76
C ARG A 266 7.17 7.49 -39.94
N ILE A 267 7.59 8.56 -40.65
CA ILE A 267 8.56 8.46 -41.76
C ILE A 267 9.89 7.89 -41.28
N THR A 268 10.42 8.38 -40.17
CA THR A 268 11.69 7.91 -39.62
C THR A 268 11.62 6.41 -39.26
N MET A 269 10.52 5.94 -38.69
CA MET A 269 10.35 4.54 -38.34
C MET A 269 10.09 3.64 -39.56
N MET A 270 9.51 4.15 -40.63
CA MET A 270 9.41 3.45 -41.92
C MET A 270 10.77 3.28 -42.61
N LEU A 271 11.64 4.30 -42.54
CA LEU A 271 12.98 4.27 -43.12
C LEU A 271 14.00 3.49 -42.28
N LYS A 272 13.67 3.19 -41.03
CA LYS A 272 14.57 2.53 -40.09
C LYS A 272 14.74 1.05 -40.43
N GLY A 273 15.99 0.60 -40.49
CA GLY A 273 16.33 -0.82 -40.61
C GLY A 273 15.79 -1.66 -39.45
N LYS A 274 15.65 -2.97 -39.68
CA LYS A 274 15.18 -3.90 -38.63
C LYS A 274 16.12 -3.83 -37.42
N SER A 275 15.53 -3.69 -36.23
CA SER A 275 16.26 -3.69 -34.97
C SER A 275 16.85 -5.09 -34.73
N ASN A 276 18.02 -5.14 -34.09
CA ASN A 276 18.64 -6.39 -33.69
C ASN A 276 17.74 -7.16 -32.70
N ASN A 277 17.63 -8.49 -32.82
CA ASN A 277 16.82 -9.33 -31.93
C ASN A 277 17.20 -9.16 -30.45
N TRP A 278 18.46 -8.84 -30.16
CA TRP A 278 18.96 -8.48 -28.82
C TRP A 278 18.24 -7.28 -28.19
N ALA A 279 17.60 -6.42 -28.99
CA ALA A 279 16.82 -5.29 -28.47
C ALA A 279 15.65 -5.74 -27.58
N ARG A 280 15.11 -6.95 -27.77
CA ARG A 280 14.07 -7.49 -26.89
C ARG A 280 14.59 -7.82 -25.49
N LEU A 281 15.87 -8.17 -25.37
CA LEU A 281 16.50 -8.46 -24.09
C LEU A 281 16.61 -7.22 -23.20
N LYS A 282 16.52 -6.01 -23.77
CA LYS A 282 16.44 -4.77 -22.98
C LYS A 282 15.25 -4.76 -22.00
N LEU A 283 14.19 -5.53 -22.27
CA LEU A 283 13.08 -5.70 -21.32
C LEU A 283 13.56 -6.28 -19.98
N LEU A 284 14.61 -7.10 -19.98
CA LEU A 284 15.20 -7.66 -18.77
C LEU A 284 15.74 -6.55 -17.84
N LEU A 285 16.15 -5.40 -18.37
CA LEU A 285 16.58 -4.24 -17.57
C LEU A 285 15.41 -3.59 -16.81
N LEU A 286 14.17 -3.86 -17.19
CA LEU A 286 12.97 -3.35 -16.52
C LEU A 286 12.58 -4.24 -15.31
N VAL A 287 13.07 -5.48 -15.27
CA VAL A 287 12.86 -6.43 -14.16
C VAL A 287 13.44 -5.91 -12.82
N PRO A 288 14.72 -5.49 -12.72
CA PRO A 288 15.26 -4.99 -11.45
C PRO A 288 14.52 -3.73 -10.97
N VAL A 289 14.09 -2.86 -11.87
CA VAL A 289 13.26 -1.70 -11.52
C VAL A 289 11.92 -2.16 -10.93
N GLY A 290 11.28 -3.15 -11.54
CA GLY A 290 10.06 -3.77 -11.01
C GLY A 290 10.27 -4.38 -9.62
N LEU A 291 11.39 -5.08 -9.39
CA LEU A 291 11.74 -5.67 -8.09
C LEU A 291 11.98 -4.59 -7.02
N ILE A 292 12.64 -3.49 -7.36
CA ILE A 292 12.86 -2.37 -6.44
C ILE A 292 11.51 -1.75 -6.02
N VAL A 293 10.62 -1.48 -6.99
CA VAL A 293 9.28 -0.95 -6.71
C VAL A 293 8.47 -1.91 -5.85
N LEU A 294 8.56 -3.21 -6.15
CA LEU A 294 7.89 -4.26 -5.39
C LEU A 294 8.37 -4.31 -3.93
N ASN A 295 9.69 -4.19 -3.70
CA ASN A 295 10.26 -4.11 -2.36
C ASN A 295 9.93 -2.80 -1.65
N ALA A 296 9.85 -1.68 -2.38
CA ALA A 296 9.47 -0.39 -1.82
C ALA A 296 8.01 -0.36 -1.34
N PHE A 297 7.13 -1.13 -1.98
CA PHE A 297 5.73 -1.28 -1.59
C PHE A 297 5.46 -2.47 -0.68
N ALA A 298 6.47 -3.30 -0.43
CA ALA A 298 6.32 -4.42 0.46
C ALA A 298 6.11 -3.92 1.90
N ARG A 299 5.12 -4.49 2.58
CA ARG A 299 4.90 -4.21 3.99
C ARG A 299 5.85 -5.07 4.81
N PRO A 300 6.51 -4.56 5.85
CA PRO A 300 7.19 -5.44 6.79
C PRO A 300 6.18 -6.45 7.36
N GLU A 301 6.46 -7.74 7.20
CA GLU A 301 5.63 -8.80 7.76
C GLU A 301 5.87 -8.87 9.26
N VAL A 302 5.08 -8.10 10.00
CA VAL A 302 5.05 -8.19 11.47
C VAL A 302 4.62 -9.60 11.94
N ASN A 303 3.91 -10.37 11.09
CA ASN A 303 3.33 -11.67 11.45
C ASN A 303 4.22 -12.91 11.21
N ARG A 304 5.19 -12.89 10.28
CA ARG A 304 6.01 -14.10 10.01
C ARG A 304 7.23 -14.16 10.92
N GLN A 305 7.77 -13.03 11.37
CA GLN A 305 8.69 -13.04 12.51
C GLN A 305 7.99 -13.66 13.73
N LEU A 306 6.69 -13.38 13.95
CA LEU A 306 5.89 -14.02 15.00
C LEU A 306 5.71 -15.54 14.77
N GLU A 307 5.30 -15.98 13.58
CA GLU A 307 5.11 -17.42 13.28
C GLU A 307 6.42 -18.21 13.24
N THR A 308 7.52 -17.64 12.74
CA THR A 308 8.83 -18.31 12.77
C THR A 308 9.47 -18.29 14.15
N LEU A 309 9.19 -17.28 15.00
CA LEU A 309 9.57 -17.31 16.42
C LEU A 309 8.71 -18.30 17.24
N ILE A 310 7.45 -18.52 16.85
CA ILE A 310 6.57 -19.55 17.43
C ILE A 310 7.01 -20.96 17.00
N GLN A 311 7.35 -21.17 15.72
CA GLN A 311 7.76 -22.50 15.22
C GLN A 311 9.22 -22.88 15.49
N SER A 312 10.14 -21.91 15.66
CA SER A 312 11.55 -22.20 15.94
C SER A 312 11.86 -22.39 17.43
N LYS A 313 10.87 -22.23 18.32
CA LYS A 313 11.05 -22.35 19.78
C LYS A 313 10.49 -23.64 20.38
N ASP A 314 10.10 -24.61 19.55
CA ASP A 314 9.57 -25.91 20.01
C ASP A 314 10.64 -27.00 20.14
N LYS A 315 11.92 -26.63 20.02
CA LYS A 315 13.06 -27.50 20.32
C LYS A 315 14.10 -26.68 21.05
N ASP A 316 13.96 -26.65 22.38
CA ASP A 316 15.06 -26.74 23.36
C ASP A 316 14.49 -26.43 24.75
N THR A 317 13.85 -27.46 25.32
CA THR A 317 13.54 -27.53 26.75
C THR A 317 14.58 -28.44 27.41
N PRO A 318 15.24 -27.96 28.47
CA PRO A 318 15.31 -28.78 29.67
C PRO A 318 14.84 -28.06 30.97
N PRO A 319 14.45 -28.85 31.99
CA PRO A 319 13.10 -28.77 32.58
C PRO A 319 13.03 -29.13 34.09
N GLU A 320 12.38 -28.34 34.97
CA GLU A 320 11.65 -28.88 36.15
C GLU A 320 11.00 -27.74 36.93
N GLU A 321 11.76 -26.75 37.40
CA GLU A 321 11.28 -25.77 38.39
C GLU A 321 10.27 -24.74 37.83
N GLN A 322 10.51 -24.21 36.63
CA GLN A 322 9.52 -23.34 35.97
C GLN A 322 8.23 -24.08 35.59
N GLN A 323 8.32 -25.39 35.31
CA GLN A 323 7.14 -26.20 35.01
C GLN A 323 6.30 -26.40 36.27
N ASP A 324 6.93 -26.65 37.42
CA ASP A 324 6.27 -26.75 38.71
C ASP A 324 5.55 -25.46 39.11
N LEU A 325 6.16 -24.29 38.88
CA LEU A 325 5.53 -23.00 39.17
C LEU A 325 4.31 -22.73 38.28
N LYS A 326 4.42 -23.04 36.99
CA LYS A 326 3.29 -22.88 36.05
C LYS A 326 2.17 -23.87 36.34
N GLU A 327 2.51 -25.10 36.68
CA GLU A 327 1.56 -26.15 37.07
C GLU A 327 0.84 -25.81 38.37
N PHE A 328 1.52 -25.19 39.33
CA PHE A 328 0.91 -24.65 40.54
C PHE A 328 -0.20 -23.64 40.21
N PHE A 329 0.08 -22.61 39.41
CA PHE A 329 -0.94 -21.60 39.08
C PHE A 329 -2.08 -22.16 38.23
N LYS A 330 -1.79 -23.10 37.32
CA LYS A 330 -2.81 -23.80 36.54
C LYS A 330 -3.76 -24.61 37.44
N THR A 331 -3.20 -25.29 38.45
CA THR A 331 -3.98 -26.07 39.41
C THR A 331 -4.91 -25.18 40.23
N GLU A 332 -4.42 -24.04 40.72
CA GLU A 332 -5.23 -23.07 41.46
C GLU A 332 -6.33 -22.45 40.60
N LEU A 333 -6.04 -22.15 39.33
CA LEU A 333 -7.05 -21.66 38.39
C LEU A 333 -8.15 -22.70 38.12
N CYS A 334 -7.79 -23.98 37.96
CA CYS A 334 -8.73 -25.06 37.79
C CYS A 334 -9.68 -25.21 38.99
N LYS A 335 -9.16 -25.10 40.22
CA LYS A 335 -9.98 -25.11 41.44
C LYS A 335 -10.99 -23.98 41.47
N TYR A 336 -10.60 -22.79 41.00
CA TYR A 336 -11.46 -21.62 41.01
C TYR A 336 -12.56 -21.65 39.93
N VAL A 337 -12.20 -21.97 38.68
CA VAL A 337 -13.18 -21.94 37.58
C VAL A 337 -14.15 -23.12 37.67
N ASN A 338 -13.69 -24.28 38.17
CA ASN A 338 -14.51 -25.47 38.43
C ASN A 338 -15.42 -25.87 37.23
N ASP A 339 -14.95 -25.60 36.01
CA ASP A 339 -15.61 -25.94 34.74
C ASP A 339 -14.55 -26.30 33.69
N THR A 340 -14.49 -27.59 33.35
CA THR A 340 -13.52 -28.14 32.39
C THR A 340 -13.74 -27.63 30.96
N ALA A 341 -14.95 -27.22 30.58
CA ALA A 341 -15.25 -26.70 29.24
C ALA A 341 -14.78 -25.24 29.06
N VAL A 342 -14.73 -24.46 30.15
CA VAL A 342 -14.15 -23.12 30.17
C VAL A 342 -12.62 -23.19 30.11
N MET A 343 -12.02 -24.13 30.85
CA MET A 343 -10.56 -24.37 30.85
C MET A 343 -10.02 -24.96 29.54
N ALA A 344 -10.87 -25.51 28.67
CA ALA A 344 -10.46 -26.09 27.40
C ALA A 344 -10.00 -25.05 26.36
N SER A 345 -10.20 -23.75 26.59
CA SER A 345 -9.83 -22.67 25.67
C SER A 345 -9.33 -21.45 26.43
N ALA A 346 -8.19 -20.90 26.03
CA ALA A 346 -7.61 -19.68 26.60
C ALA A 346 -8.58 -18.49 26.46
N ASP A 347 -9.23 -18.33 25.32
CA ASP A 347 -10.21 -17.26 25.08
C ASP A 347 -11.43 -17.37 26.02
N LYS A 348 -11.94 -18.59 26.23
CA LYS A 348 -13.05 -18.83 27.16
C LYS A 348 -12.64 -18.56 28.60
N THR A 349 -11.42 -18.94 28.96
CA THR A 349 -10.84 -18.68 30.28
C THR A 349 -10.66 -17.18 30.54
N ALA A 350 -10.10 -16.45 29.58
CA ALA A 350 -9.92 -15.00 29.66
C ALA A 350 -11.27 -14.26 29.72
N ALA A 351 -12.26 -14.68 28.93
CA ALA A 351 -13.62 -14.14 28.99
C ALA A 351 -14.30 -14.40 30.34
N PHE A 352 -14.10 -15.59 30.92
CA PHE A 352 -14.60 -15.94 32.24
C PHE A 352 -13.96 -15.07 33.33
N LEU A 353 -12.64 -14.91 33.32
CA LEU A 353 -11.92 -14.05 34.26
C LEU A 353 -12.39 -12.60 34.13
N LYS A 354 -12.42 -12.03 32.92
CA LYS A 354 -12.89 -10.64 32.71
C LYS A 354 -14.31 -10.37 33.25
N LYS A 355 -15.18 -11.39 33.29
CA LYS A 355 -16.53 -11.29 33.84
C LYS A 355 -16.56 -11.38 35.37
N ASN A 356 -15.78 -12.31 35.93
CA ASN A 356 -15.87 -12.74 37.32
C ASN A 356 -14.77 -12.18 38.24
N THR A 357 -13.71 -11.59 37.69
CA THR A 357 -12.57 -11.01 38.43
C THR A 357 -12.24 -9.60 37.92
N ASN A 358 -11.50 -8.83 38.73
CA ASN A 358 -10.86 -7.59 38.32
C ASN A 358 -9.50 -7.93 37.68
N VAL A 359 -9.38 -7.81 36.36
CA VAL A 359 -8.19 -8.22 35.62
C VAL A 359 -7.13 -7.11 35.58
N TYR A 360 -5.90 -7.43 35.97
CA TYR A 360 -4.72 -6.59 35.80
C TYR A 360 -3.74 -7.26 34.86
N GLU A 361 -3.06 -6.48 34.02
CA GLU A 361 -1.98 -6.99 33.19
C GLU A 361 -0.64 -6.67 33.85
N LEU A 362 0.16 -7.71 34.07
CA LEU A 362 1.53 -7.65 34.53
C LEU A 362 2.41 -8.04 33.34
N PHE A 363 3.08 -7.06 32.75
CA PHE A 363 3.96 -7.28 31.61
C PHE A 363 5.43 -7.13 32.02
N MET A 364 6.25 -8.13 31.73
CA MET A 364 7.70 -8.06 31.91
C MET A 364 8.40 -7.89 30.57
N ASN A 365 9.29 -6.90 30.44
CA ASN A 365 10.07 -6.67 29.22
C ASN A 365 11.44 -7.36 29.23
N ALA A 366 12.19 -7.29 28.12
CA ALA A 366 13.54 -7.85 27.99
C ALA A 366 14.55 -7.28 28.99
N ASN A 367 14.33 -6.07 29.51
CA ASN A 367 15.18 -5.41 30.50
C ASN A 367 14.81 -5.77 31.94
N SER A 368 13.97 -6.79 32.17
CA SER A 368 13.51 -7.24 33.50
C SER A 368 12.70 -6.19 34.26
N VAL A 369 12.05 -5.28 33.54
CA VAL A 369 11.17 -4.26 34.11
C VAL A 369 9.72 -4.72 34.02
N ILE A 370 8.96 -4.52 35.09
CA ILE A 370 7.54 -4.88 35.19
C ILE A 370 6.66 -3.65 34.96
N LEU A 371 5.70 -3.78 34.06
CA LEU A 371 4.64 -2.81 33.80
C LEU A 371 3.32 -3.35 34.36
N LEU A 372 2.71 -2.60 35.28
CA LEU A 372 1.36 -2.86 35.76
C LEU A 372 0.39 -1.89 35.07
N LYS A 373 -0.56 -2.43 34.28
CA LYS A 373 -1.63 -1.64 33.62
C LYS A 373 -1.12 -0.47 32.75
N PHE A 374 0.10 -0.57 32.20
CA PHE A 374 0.75 0.42 31.33
C PHE A 374 1.10 1.80 31.93
N ASP A 375 0.90 2.02 33.24
CA ASP A 375 1.11 3.35 33.87
C ASP A 375 2.30 3.44 34.83
N LYS A 376 2.74 2.33 35.45
CA LYS A 376 3.84 2.32 36.43
C LYS A 376 4.94 1.33 36.04
N ILE A 377 6.16 1.85 35.95
CA ILE A 377 7.41 1.10 35.74
C ILE A 377 7.91 0.67 37.12
N LEU A 378 8.12 -0.63 37.30
CA LEU A 378 8.55 -1.21 38.57
C LEU A 378 9.71 -2.18 38.33
N SER A 379 10.67 -2.23 39.25
CA SER A 379 11.64 -3.32 39.28
C SER A 379 11.01 -4.59 39.87
N VAL A 380 11.64 -5.75 39.63
CA VAL A 380 11.17 -7.04 40.18
C VAL A 380 11.12 -7.01 41.71
N GLU A 381 12.03 -6.26 42.33
CA GLU A 381 12.14 -6.09 43.78
C GLU A 381 11.02 -5.24 44.38
N GLU A 382 10.37 -4.37 43.58
CA GLU A 382 9.25 -3.53 44.02
C GLU A 382 7.89 -4.23 43.89
N LEU A 383 7.86 -5.37 43.18
CA LEU A 383 6.64 -6.14 42.92
C LEU A 383 5.86 -6.56 44.18
N PRO A 384 6.48 -7.04 45.28
CA PRO A 384 5.75 -7.45 46.47
C PRO A 384 4.90 -6.33 47.08
N ALA A 385 5.48 -5.12 47.20
CA ALA A 385 4.79 -3.97 47.79
C ALA A 385 3.59 -3.52 46.94
N VAL A 386 3.74 -3.56 45.61
CA VAL A 386 2.65 -3.21 44.68
C VAL A 386 1.54 -4.24 44.70
N LEU A 387 1.87 -5.53 44.75
CA LEU A 387 0.88 -6.59 44.89
C LEU A 387 0.07 -6.40 46.19
N GLN A 388 0.75 -6.13 47.31
CA GLN A 388 0.11 -5.86 48.60
C GLN A 388 -0.80 -4.62 48.59
N GLU A 389 -0.36 -3.51 47.99
CA GLU A 389 -1.17 -2.30 47.85
C GLU A 389 -2.46 -2.59 47.06
N ARG A 390 -2.36 -3.34 45.96
CA ARG A 390 -3.52 -3.72 45.14
C ARG A 390 -4.46 -4.67 45.87
N PHE A 391 -3.93 -5.60 46.66
CA PHE A 391 -4.74 -6.45 47.53
C PHE A 391 -5.52 -5.65 48.57
N ALA A 392 -4.91 -4.60 49.12
CA ALA A 392 -5.56 -3.73 50.10
C ALA A 392 -6.65 -2.84 49.48
N SER A 393 -6.44 -2.34 48.25
CA SER A 393 -7.39 -1.43 47.59
C SER A 393 -8.69 -2.11 47.15
N GLU A 394 -8.61 -3.38 46.70
CA GLU A 394 -9.76 -4.09 46.11
C GLU A 394 -10.66 -4.81 47.12
N LYS A 395 -10.27 -4.88 48.41
CA LYS A 395 -11.15 -5.32 49.52
C LYS A 395 -12.49 -4.57 49.57
N LYS A 396 -12.59 -3.40 48.92
CA LYS A 396 -13.80 -2.56 48.88
C LYS A 396 -14.80 -2.92 47.76
N ASN A 397 -14.40 -3.66 46.71
CA ASN A 397 -15.19 -3.83 45.49
C ASN A 397 -15.83 -5.22 45.30
N GLY A 398 -15.62 -6.17 46.21
CA GLY A 398 -16.34 -7.44 46.28
C GLY A 398 -16.02 -8.50 45.21
N LYS A 399 -15.29 -8.17 44.14
CA LYS A 399 -14.79 -9.14 43.14
C LYS A 399 -13.33 -9.54 43.42
N PRO A 400 -12.96 -10.81 43.22
CA PRO A 400 -11.57 -11.25 43.28
C PRO A 400 -10.72 -10.60 42.19
N VAL A 401 -9.43 -10.38 42.43
CA VAL A 401 -8.47 -9.85 41.45
C VAL A 401 -7.88 -11.00 40.64
N SER A 402 -7.49 -10.77 39.40
CA SER A 402 -6.71 -11.73 38.60
C SER A 402 -5.63 -10.99 37.82
N PHE A 403 -4.46 -11.58 37.70
CA PHE A 403 -3.36 -10.99 36.95
C PHE A 403 -3.04 -11.84 35.74
N TYR A 404 -2.94 -11.15 34.61
CA TYR A 404 -2.49 -11.71 33.36
C TYR A 404 -0.98 -11.49 33.28
N PHE A 405 -0.21 -12.56 33.42
CA PHE A 405 1.24 -12.47 33.29
C PHE A 405 1.61 -12.55 31.81
N LYS A 406 2.24 -11.49 31.30
CA LYS A 406 2.76 -11.40 29.95
C LYS A 406 4.27 -11.16 30.05
N GLN A 407 5.04 -11.80 29.18
CA GLN A 407 6.47 -11.59 29.12
C GLN A 407 6.93 -11.33 27.68
N ASP A 408 7.97 -10.53 27.54
CA ASP A 408 8.72 -10.40 26.31
C ASP A 408 9.47 -11.70 26.01
N ILE A 409 9.58 -12.05 24.73
CA ILE A 409 10.22 -13.28 24.27
C ILE A 409 11.71 -13.33 24.63
N ASN A 410 12.33 -12.16 24.82
CA ASN A 410 13.74 -11.97 25.14
C ASN A 410 14.00 -11.76 26.64
N THR A 411 12.99 -11.87 27.50
CA THR A 411 13.18 -11.76 28.95
C THR A 411 14.03 -12.95 29.47
N PRO A 412 15.09 -12.70 30.26
CA PRO A 412 15.91 -13.76 30.84
C PRO A 412 15.06 -14.73 31.70
N LYS A 413 15.24 -16.05 31.49
CA LYS A 413 14.44 -17.09 32.18
C LYS A 413 14.54 -17.00 33.72
N GLU A 414 15.73 -16.76 34.25
CA GLU A 414 15.98 -16.61 35.70
C GLU A 414 15.18 -15.45 36.33
N LYS A 415 14.92 -14.39 35.55
CA LYS A 415 14.17 -13.21 36.01
C LYS A 415 12.67 -13.44 36.00
N VAL A 416 12.19 -14.20 35.01
CA VAL A 416 10.80 -14.68 34.97
C VAL A 416 10.51 -15.57 36.17
N GLU A 417 11.38 -16.54 36.42
CA GLU A 417 11.27 -17.45 37.56
C GLU A 417 11.22 -16.69 38.88
N ARG A 418 12.16 -15.77 39.10
CA ARG A 418 12.17 -14.95 40.30
C ARG A 418 10.90 -14.14 40.49
N ALA A 419 10.31 -13.60 39.42
CA ALA A 419 9.04 -12.89 39.51
C ALA A 419 7.87 -13.82 39.78
N LEU A 420 7.84 -15.01 39.18
CA LEU A 420 6.81 -16.03 39.45
C LEU A 420 6.88 -16.54 40.90
N GLU A 421 8.08 -16.70 41.46
CA GLU A 421 8.28 -17.01 42.88
C GLU A 421 7.70 -15.92 43.78
N ILE A 422 8.03 -14.65 43.52
CA ILE A 422 7.51 -13.51 44.30
C ILE A 422 5.99 -13.46 44.23
N VAL A 423 5.42 -13.69 43.04
CA VAL A 423 3.98 -13.74 42.84
C VAL A 423 3.36 -14.93 43.59
N LYS A 424 4.00 -16.09 43.58
CA LYS A 424 3.56 -17.29 44.30
C LYS A 424 3.56 -17.06 45.81
N GLU A 425 4.62 -16.48 46.36
CA GLU A 425 4.72 -16.14 47.78
C GLU A 425 3.61 -15.16 48.19
N ALA A 426 3.42 -14.09 47.41
CA ALA A 426 2.36 -13.11 47.65
C ALA A 426 0.96 -13.74 47.57
N PHE A 427 0.75 -14.64 46.61
CA PHE A 427 -0.49 -15.40 46.46
C PHE A 427 -0.78 -16.28 47.68
N LEU A 428 0.20 -17.08 48.12
CA LEU A 428 0.04 -17.98 49.28
C LEU A 428 -0.22 -17.21 50.58
N GLN A 429 0.49 -16.10 50.81
CA GLN A 429 0.26 -15.22 51.97
C GLN A 429 -1.17 -14.68 52.00
N GLN A 430 -1.68 -14.28 50.83
CA GLN A 430 -3.03 -13.75 50.71
C GLN A 430 -4.10 -14.84 50.85
N GLN A 431 -3.89 -16.02 50.29
CA GLN A 431 -4.79 -17.17 50.41
C GLN A 431 -4.93 -17.63 51.87
N ALA A 432 -3.83 -17.63 52.64
CA ALA A 432 -3.86 -17.91 54.08
C ALA A 432 -4.70 -16.90 54.88
N THR A 433 -4.86 -15.67 54.37
CA THR A 433 -5.60 -14.60 55.05
C THR A 433 -7.09 -14.60 54.71
N VAL A 434 -7.47 -14.98 53.49
CA VAL A 434 -8.85 -14.79 52.96
C VAL A 434 -9.59 -16.12 52.71
N GLY A 435 -8.87 -17.25 52.67
CA GLY A 435 -9.41 -18.57 52.36
C GLY A 435 -9.45 -18.86 50.86
N THR A 436 -9.31 -20.14 50.50
CA THR A 436 -9.25 -20.66 49.11
C THR A 436 -10.46 -20.27 48.27
N ASP A 437 -11.66 -20.33 48.85
CA ASP A 437 -12.93 -20.09 48.14
C ASP A 437 -13.20 -18.59 47.87
N LYS A 438 -12.40 -17.71 48.48
CA LYS A 438 -12.45 -16.25 48.34
C LYS A 438 -11.10 -15.69 47.89
N ALA A 439 -10.29 -16.51 47.21
CA ALA A 439 -8.96 -16.15 46.77
C ALA A 439 -9.00 -14.92 45.85
N PRO A 440 -8.41 -13.80 46.27
CA PRO A 440 -8.52 -12.56 45.51
C PRO A 440 -7.45 -12.42 44.43
N PHE A 441 -6.68 -13.45 44.06
CA PHE A 441 -5.67 -13.35 42.99
C PHE A 441 -5.60 -14.66 42.20
N LEU A 442 -5.70 -14.62 40.88
CA LEU A 442 -5.44 -15.75 40.00
C LEU A 442 -4.40 -15.33 38.98
N LEU A 443 -3.33 -16.11 38.81
CA LEU A 443 -2.37 -15.90 37.74
C LEU A 443 -2.78 -16.74 36.54
N PHE A 444 -3.03 -16.10 35.41
CA PHE A 444 -3.21 -16.78 34.14
C PHE A 444 -2.08 -16.38 33.20
N GLU A 445 -1.31 -17.39 32.78
CA GLU A 445 -0.35 -17.27 31.71
C GLU A 445 -1.04 -17.76 30.44
N ASP A 446 -1.20 -16.86 29.48
CA ASP A 446 -1.67 -17.24 28.16
C ASP A 446 -0.47 -17.68 27.32
N GLY A 447 -0.37 -18.98 27.11
CA GLY A 447 0.62 -19.57 26.22
C GLY A 447 0.41 -19.24 24.74
N VAL A 448 -0.65 -18.51 24.37
CA VAL A 448 -1.06 -18.30 22.97
C VAL A 448 -1.02 -16.83 22.53
N HIS A 449 -1.17 -15.86 23.45
CA HIS A 449 -0.99 -14.44 23.13
C HIS A 449 0.35 -13.88 23.62
N HIS A 450 1.41 -14.23 22.89
CA HIS A 450 2.57 -13.34 22.73
C HIS A 450 2.11 -12.05 22.02
N MET A 451 1.49 -11.12 22.76
CA MET A 451 1.30 -9.75 22.31
C MET A 451 2.68 -9.11 22.15
N LEU A 452 3.16 -9.09 20.91
CA LEU A 452 4.35 -8.36 20.47
C LEU A 452 4.21 -6.88 20.81
N TYR A 453 4.70 -6.47 21.98
CA TYR A 453 5.15 -5.10 22.16
C TYR A 453 6.56 -5.01 21.61
N SER A 454 6.67 -4.77 20.30
CA SER A 454 7.93 -4.34 19.68
C SER A 454 8.42 -3.09 20.41
N THR A 455 9.68 -3.14 20.85
CA THR A 455 10.45 -2.13 21.57
C THR A 455 10.77 -0.87 20.76
N GLU A 456 9.92 -0.45 19.81
CA GLU A 456 10.15 0.74 19.00
C GLU A 456 9.15 1.90 19.17
N LYS A 457 8.20 1.85 20.13
CA LYS A 457 7.42 3.06 20.50
C LYS A 457 7.37 3.33 22.00
N LYS A 458 8.55 3.51 22.58
CA LYS A 458 8.90 4.59 23.54
C LYS A 458 10.35 4.35 23.94
N LYS A 459 11.27 5.22 23.51
CA LYS A 459 12.46 5.49 24.32
C LYS A 459 11.95 6.03 25.65
N ILE A 460 11.76 5.15 26.63
CA ILE A 460 11.74 5.56 28.03
C ILE A 460 13.20 5.92 28.31
N GLN A 461 13.50 7.21 28.20
CA GLN A 461 14.78 7.74 28.61
C GLN A 461 14.87 7.52 30.12
N LEU A 462 15.67 6.55 30.53
CA LEU A 462 16.08 6.38 31.93
C LEU A 462 16.59 7.73 32.43
N PRO A 463 16.12 8.26 33.57
CA PRO A 463 16.78 9.40 34.19
C PRO A 463 18.20 8.95 34.55
N SER A 464 19.19 9.59 33.93
CA SER A 464 20.60 9.38 34.26
C SER A 464 20.83 9.69 35.72
N ASP A 465 21.39 8.73 36.46
CA ASP A 465 21.88 8.90 37.82
C ASP A 465 22.74 10.16 37.94
N ASN A 466 22.22 11.16 38.63
CA ASN A 466 22.99 12.31 39.07
C ASN A 466 23.59 11.99 40.44
N LYS A 467 24.80 11.42 40.46
CA LYS A 467 25.68 11.42 41.64
C LYS A 467 27.15 11.52 41.24
N SER A 468 27.64 12.76 41.12
CA SER A 468 29.00 13.09 41.55
C SER A 468 28.98 14.47 42.19
N VAL A 469 28.79 14.46 43.51
CA VAL A 469 28.97 15.61 44.39
C VAL A 469 30.48 15.87 44.50
N LEU A 470 30.93 17.04 44.05
CA LEU A 470 32.18 17.67 44.49
C LEU A 470 31.85 19.15 44.81
N PRO A 471 32.31 19.68 45.96
CA PRO A 471 31.89 20.99 46.46
C PRO A 471 32.62 22.15 45.77
N PRO A 472 32.13 23.40 45.91
CA PRO A 472 32.62 24.55 45.16
C PRO A 472 33.88 25.15 45.81
N SER A 473 34.90 25.45 45.00
CA SER A 473 35.96 26.39 45.35
C SER A 473 35.48 27.81 45.03
N SER A 474 35.31 28.62 46.07
CA SER A 474 35.09 30.07 45.99
C SER A 474 36.38 30.83 45.64
N PRO A 475 36.28 32.07 45.13
CA PRO A 475 37.34 32.80 44.46
C PRO A 475 38.08 33.77 45.40
N ASP A 476 39.37 33.99 45.14
CA ASP A 476 40.19 35.18 45.41
C ASP A 476 41.58 34.79 44.86
N GLY A 477 42.30 35.57 44.06
CA GLY A 477 42.45 37.00 44.04
C GLY A 477 43.93 37.31 44.28
N THR A 478 44.56 37.96 43.31
CA THR A 478 45.76 38.82 43.43
C THR A 478 47.18 38.22 43.35
N ILE A 479 47.93 38.86 42.43
CA ILE A 479 49.39 38.97 42.19
C ILE A 479 50.08 37.82 41.45
#